data_AF-A0A402BSS1-F1
#
_entry.id   AF-A0A402BSS1-F1
#
_cell.length_a   1.000
_cell.length_b   1.000
_cell.length_c   1.000
_cell.angle_alpha   90.00
_cell.angle_beta   90.00
_cell.angle_gamma   90.00
#
_symmetry.space_group_name_H-M   'P 1'
#
loop_
_entity.id
_entity.type
_entity.pdbx_description
1 polymer ?
#
loop_
_entity_poly.entity_id
_entity_poly.type
_entity_poly.pdbx_seq_one_letter_code
_entity_poly.pdbx_strand_id
1 'polypeptide(L)'
;MRDVKQNERPSALLFDGSIIRSSLSFNGQNLINHSHLWWPAPYINDTSLTDVFTPQNQYEDFMTDPKWMDKVIMRSPIRIDFDAEKETEKHPLVHMHTQNYETRLHVDEPICFSKFMKYIFQNFYPEIELEYQKWNLLSFSYRKPRVLQHDFSSIVL
;
A
#
# COMPACT_ATOMS: atom_id res chain seq x y z
N MET A 1 -9.08 -29.40 -8.10
CA MET A 1 -8.62 -28.01 -8.25
C MET A 1 -9.55 -27.15 -7.43
N ARG A 2 -9.10 -26.63 -6.29
CA ARG A 2 -9.97 -25.93 -5.34
C ARG A 2 -10.06 -24.46 -5.72
N ASP A 3 -11.30 -24.00 -5.88
CA ASP A 3 -11.68 -22.60 -5.83
C ASP A 3 -11.12 -21.94 -4.56
N VAL A 4 -10.24 -20.96 -4.71
CA VAL A 4 -9.87 -20.05 -3.61
C VAL A 4 -10.52 -18.70 -3.91
N LYS A 5 -11.79 -18.56 -3.52
CA LYS A 5 -12.45 -17.27 -3.36
C LYS A 5 -12.52 -16.95 -1.86
N GLN A 6 -11.38 -16.53 -1.33
CA GLN A 6 -11.35 -15.64 -0.16
C GLN A 6 -10.17 -14.69 -0.40
N ASN A 7 -10.49 -13.42 -0.66
CA ASN A 7 -9.49 -12.35 -0.83
C ASN A 7 -8.84 -12.09 0.54
N GLU A 8 -7.95 -12.96 0.98
CA GLU A 8 -7.07 -12.67 2.09
C GLU A 8 -6.15 -11.53 1.65
N ARG A 9 -6.31 -10.36 2.26
CA ARG A 9 -5.39 -9.24 2.12
C ARG A 9 -4.37 -9.37 3.23
N PRO A 10 -3.22 -10.05 3.02
CA PRO A 10 -2.21 -10.14 4.05
C PRO A 10 -1.88 -8.74 4.56
N SER A 11 -1.90 -8.63 5.88
CA SER A 11 -1.51 -7.45 6.61
C SER A 11 -0.36 -7.80 7.54
N ALA A 12 0.61 -6.90 7.63
CA ALA A 12 1.74 -7.03 8.52
C ALA A 12 1.88 -5.76 9.34
N LEU A 13 2.34 -5.91 10.57
CA LEU A 13 2.77 -4.78 11.39
C LEU A 13 4.29 -4.71 11.38
N LEU A 14 4.85 -3.52 11.23
CA LEU A 14 6.27 -3.28 11.41
C LEU A 14 6.58 -3.00 12.89
N PHE A 15 7.87 -3.04 13.24
CA PHE A 15 8.40 -2.85 14.60
C PHE A 15 8.06 -1.49 15.24
N ASP A 16 7.63 -0.50 14.46
CA ASP A 16 7.21 0.82 14.93
C ASP A 16 5.67 0.97 15.01
N GLY A 17 4.92 -0.08 14.70
CA GLY A 17 3.46 -0.04 14.62
C GLY A 17 2.91 0.39 13.27
N SER A 18 3.75 0.53 12.24
CA SER A 18 3.30 0.77 10.87
C SER A 18 2.57 -0.42 10.28
N ILE A 19 1.49 -0.15 9.55
CA ILE A 19 0.66 -1.19 8.94
C ILE A 19 1.01 -1.32 7.46
N ILE A 20 1.29 -2.54 7.03
CA ILE A 20 1.39 -2.92 5.62
C ILE A 20 0.17 -3.75 5.26
N ARG A 21 -0.44 -3.47 4.11
CA ARG A 21 -1.46 -4.34 3.52
C ARG A 21 -1.18 -4.52 2.05
N SER A 22 -1.28 -5.75 1.58
CA SER A 22 -0.99 -6.09 0.18
C SER A 22 -2.05 -7.02 -0.37
N SER A 23 -2.45 -6.81 -1.62
CA SER A 23 -3.25 -7.76 -2.39
C SER A 23 -2.86 -7.70 -3.85
N LEU A 24 -2.71 -8.86 -4.49
CA LEU A 24 -2.49 -8.98 -5.93
C LEU A 24 -3.50 -9.97 -6.51
N SER A 25 -3.91 -9.75 -7.75
CA SER A 25 -4.79 -10.64 -8.50
C SER A 25 -4.26 -10.82 -9.92
N PHE A 26 -4.16 -12.09 -10.34
CA PHE A 26 -3.60 -12.47 -11.63
C PHE A 26 -4.61 -13.29 -12.44
N ASN A 27 -4.54 -13.15 -13.76
CA ASN A 27 -5.12 -14.07 -14.73
C ASN A 27 -3.97 -14.69 -15.54
N GLY A 28 -3.59 -15.92 -15.20
CA GLY A 28 -2.35 -16.53 -15.68
C GLY A 28 -1.13 -15.72 -15.23
N GLN A 29 -0.35 -15.21 -16.20
CA GLN A 29 0.82 -14.35 -15.94
C GLN A 29 0.50 -12.85 -15.97
N ASN A 30 -0.76 -12.49 -16.27
CA ASN A 30 -1.18 -11.11 -16.36
C ASN A 30 -1.68 -10.61 -15.02
N LEU A 31 -1.09 -9.54 -14.50
CA LEU A 31 -1.63 -8.80 -13.37
C LEU A 31 -2.93 -8.12 -13.81
N ILE A 32 -3.99 -8.31 -13.01
CA ILE A 32 -5.31 -7.69 -13.21
C ILE A 32 -5.56 -6.57 -12.20
N ASN A 33 -5.13 -6.78 -10.95
CA ASN A 33 -5.28 -5.79 -9.89
C ASN A 33 -4.14 -5.92 -8.85
N HIS A 34 -3.68 -4.81 -8.28
CA HIS A 34 -2.99 -4.82 -7.00
C HIS A 34 -3.43 -3.66 -6.11
N SER A 35 -3.24 -3.81 -4.80
CA SER A 35 -3.34 -2.73 -3.81
C SER A 35 -2.26 -2.91 -2.76
N HIS A 36 -1.36 -1.94 -2.67
CA HIS A 36 -0.26 -1.91 -1.70
C HIS A 36 -0.41 -0.68 -0.82
N LEU A 37 -0.68 -0.88 0.46
CA LEU A 37 -0.85 0.16 1.47
C LEU A 37 0.30 0.10 2.46
N TRP A 38 0.82 1.28 2.79
CA TRP A 38 1.63 1.51 3.97
C TRP A 38 1.01 2.66 4.77
N TRP A 39 0.68 2.38 6.02
CA TRP A 39 0.25 3.38 6.98
C TRP A 39 1.36 3.54 8.03
N PRO A 40 2.15 4.63 7.96
CA PRO A 40 3.22 4.87 8.92
C PRO A 40 2.67 5.06 10.33
N ALA A 41 3.06 4.17 11.27
CA ALA A 41 2.76 4.18 12.70
C ALA A 41 1.58 5.09 13.10
N PRO A 42 0.33 4.73 12.72
CA PRO A 42 -0.84 5.60 12.96
C PRO A 42 -1.08 5.87 14.45
N TYR A 43 -0.62 4.95 15.29
CA TYR A 43 -0.86 4.89 16.72
C TYR A 43 0.43 4.49 17.45
N ILE A 44 0.79 5.23 18.49
CA ILE A 44 1.93 4.94 19.36
C ILE A 44 1.57 3.72 20.22
N ASN A 45 2.32 2.63 20.03
CA ASN A 45 2.21 1.47 20.88
C ASN A 45 3.14 1.63 22.09
N ASP A 46 2.59 1.58 23.31
CA ASP A 46 3.37 1.65 24.56
C ASP A 46 4.14 0.33 24.82
N THR A 47 3.64 -0.76 24.26
CA THR A 47 4.23 -2.09 24.36
C THR A 47 5.36 -2.21 23.33
N SER A 48 6.53 -2.68 23.76
CA SER A 48 7.52 -3.20 22.83
C SER A 48 6.82 -4.27 21.98
N LEU A 49 6.73 -4.07 20.68
CA LEU A 49 6.10 -5.00 19.74
C LEU A 49 6.91 -6.30 19.69
N THR A 50 6.74 -7.17 20.69
CA THR A 50 7.33 -8.51 20.74
C THR A 50 6.42 -9.50 20.00
N ASP A 51 7.01 -10.63 19.61
CA ASP A 51 6.72 -11.57 18.51
C ASP A 51 5.27 -11.99 18.14
N VAL A 52 4.22 -11.50 18.79
CA VAL A 52 2.81 -11.79 18.42
C VAL A 52 1.93 -10.55 18.55
N PHE A 53 2.32 -9.44 17.91
CA PHE A 53 1.47 -8.27 17.81
C PHE A 53 0.90 -8.15 16.38
N THR A 54 -0.41 -8.29 16.25
CA THR A 54 -1.11 -8.25 14.96
C THR A 54 -1.81 -6.90 14.76
N PRO A 55 -2.19 -6.53 13.51
CA PRO A 55 -3.03 -5.36 13.27
C PRO A 55 -4.36 -5.39 14.05
N GLN A 56 -4.89 -6.57 14.33
CA GLN A 56 -6.10 -6.74 15.14
C GLN A 56 -5.83 -6.35 16.61
N ASN A 57 -4.68 -6.73 17.16
CA ASN A 57 -4.30 -6.32 18.52
C ASN A 57 -4.11 -4.79 18.60
N GLN A 58 -3.50 -4.17 17.59
CA GLN A 58 -3.37 -2.70 17.54
C GLN A 58 -4.73 -2.01 17.56
N TYR A 59 -5.70 -2.55 16.82
CA TYR A 59 -7.06 -2.03 16.79
C TYR A 59 -7.76 -2.20 18.15
N GLU A 60 -7.62 -3.36 18.79
CA GLU A 60 -8.18 -3.62 20.12
C GLU A 60 -7.59 -2.68 21.18
N ASP A 61 -6.27 -2.49 21.18
CA ASP A 61 -5.58 -1.54 22.06
C ASP A 61 -6.09 -0.12 21.83
N PHE A 62 -6.18 0.33 20.57
CA PHE A 62 -6.72 1.64 20.23
C PHE A 62 -8.16 1.84 20.73
N MET A 63 -9.03 0.84 20.54
CA MET A 63 -10.44 0.94 20.90
C MET A 63 -10.69 0.89 22.41
N THR A 64 -9.77 0.31 23.17
CA THR A 64 -9.90 0.13 24.62
C THR A 64 -9.10 1.15 25.43
N ASP A 65 -8.18 1.89 24.82
CA ASP A 65 -7.39 2.90 25.49
C ASP A 65 -8.19 4.20 25.75
N PRO A 66 -8.49 4.57 27.01
CA PRO A 66 -9.19 5.81 27.33
C PRO A 66 -8.39 7.09 26.96
N LYS A 67 -7.09 6.97 26.69
CA LYS A 67 -6.19 8.05 26.26
C LYS A 67 -5.72 7.88 24.82
N TRP A 68 -6.46 7.14 23.99
CA TRP A 68 -6.08 6.88 22.59
C TRP A 68 -5.74 8.16 21.81
N MET A 69 -6.41 9.29 22.10
CA MET A 69 -6.16 10.58 21.44
C MET A 69 -4.73 11.08 21.62
N ASP A 70 -4.10 10.82 22.77
CA ASP A 70 -2.73 11.24 23.05
C ASP A 70 -1.70 10.41 22.25
N LYS A 71 -2.14 9.29 21.66
CA LYS A 71 -1.30 8.31 20.96
C LYS A 71 -1.47 8.31 19.45
N VAL A 72 -2.44 9.04 18.91
CA VAL A 72 -2.64 9.13 17.45
C VAL A 72 -1.66 10.12 16.84
N ILE A 73 -0.86 9.68 15.87
CA ILE A 73 0.17 10.50 15.21
C ILE A 73 -0.33 11.10 13.88
N MET A 74 -1.51 10.71 13.41
CA MET A 74 -2.16 11.21 12.17
C MET A 74 -1.28 11.17 10.91
N ARG A 75 -0.29 10.27 10.84
CA ARG A 75 0.57 10.16 9.66
C ARG A 75 -0.25 9.63 8.47
N SER A 76 0.04 10.18 7.29
CA SER A 76 -0.76 9.93 6.09
C SER A 76 -0.42 8.58 5.47
N PRO A 77 -1.41 7.71 5.21
CA PRO A 77 -1.16 6.47 4.49
C PRO A 77 -0.83 6.74 3.02
N ILE A 78 0.00 5.88 2.43
CA ILE A 78 0.24 5.80 1.00
C ILE A 78 -0.33 4.47 0.51
N ARG A 79 -1.18 4.52 -0.52
CA ARG A 79 -1.70 3.32 -1.17
C ARG A 79 -1.52 3.40 -2.67
N ILE A 80 -0.89 2.40 -3.27
CA ILE A 80 -0.74 2.28 -4.73
C ILE A 80 -1.66 1.19 -5.23
N ASP A 81 -2.59 1.58 -6.09
CA ASP A 81 -3.58 0.69 -6.68
C ASP A 81 -3.33 0.56 -8.18
N PHE A 82 -3.53 -0.64 -8.70
CA PHE A 82 -3.61 -0.95 -10.12
C PHE A 82 -4.96 -1.62 -10.37
N ASP A 83 -5.78 -1.08 -11.27
CA ASP A 83 -7.10 -1.64 -11.60
C ASP A 83 -7.34 -1.56 -13.11
N ALA A 84 -7.05 -2.65 -13.81
CA ALA A 84 -7.18 -2.73 -15.27
C ALA A 84 -8.62 -2.66 -15.78
N GLU A 85 -9.60 -2.91 -14.92
CA GLU A 85 -11.02 -3.02 -15.27
C GLU A 85 -11.75 -1.68 -15.15
N LYS A 86 -11.22 -0.73 -14.37
CA LYS A 86 -11.88 0.55 -14.05
C LYS A 86 -11.19 1.80 -14.60
N GLU A 87 -10.29 1.63 -15.56
CA GLU A 87 -9.55 2.75 -16.16
C GLU A 87 -10.50 3.77 -16.81
N THR A 88 -10.47 5.00 -16.31
CA THR A 88 -11.14 6.18 -16.88
C THR A 88 -10.24 7.41 -16.70
N GLU A 89 -10.58 8.55 -17.28
CA GLU A 89 -9.81 9.80 -17.08
C GLU A 89 -9.68 10.20 -15.61
N LYS A 90 -10.72 9.92 -14.79
CA LYS A 90 -10.73 10.21 -13.35
C LYS A 90 -10.24 9.03 -12.49
N HIS A 91 -9.92 7.91 -13.12
CA HIS A 91 -9.44 6.70 -12.46
C HIS A 91 -8.29 6.11 -13.26
N PRO A 92 -7.07 6.66 -13.11
CA PRO A 92 -5.93 6.19 -13.86
C PRO A 92 -5.66 4.70 -13.60
N LEU A 93 -5.11 4.02 -14.60
CA LEU A 93 -4.84 2.59 -14.55
C LEU A 93 -4.01 2.18 -13.32
N VAL A 94 -2.95 2.94 -13.06
CA VAL A 94 -2.18 2.89 -11.81
C VAL A 94 -2.30 4.25 -11.16
N HIS A 95 -2.60 4.27 -9.86
CA HIS A 95 -2.74 5.51 -9.13
C HIS A 95 -2.39 5.34 -7.66
N MET A 96 -1.96 6.44 -7.06
CA MET A 96 -1.63 6.54 -5.65
C MET A 96 -2.73 7.33 -4.92
N HIS A 97 -3.16 6.81 -3.78
CA HIS A 97 -4.00 7.48 -2.79
C HIS A 97 -3.13 7.96 -1.64
N THR A 98 -3.44 9.16 -1.14
CA THR A 98 -2.84 9.74 0.06
C THR A 98 -3.93 10.41 0.89
N GLN A 99 -3.98 10.14 2.20
CA GLN A 99 -4.99 10.66 3.15
C GLN A 99 -6.46 10.33 2.80
N ASN A 100 -6.99 10.87 1.71
CA ASN A 100 -8.37 10.69 1.24
C ASN A 100 -8.42 9.61 0.13
N TYR A 101 -9.36 8.67 0.25
CA TYR A 101 -9.57 7.57 -0.71
C TYR A 101 -10.00 8.01 -2.12
N GLU A 102 -10.35 9.30 -2.29
CA GLU A 102 -10.69 9.87 -3.59
C GLU A 102 -9.48 10.49 -4.30
N THR A 103 -8.37 10.68 -3.59
CA THR A 103 -7.13 11.16 -4.20
C THR A 103 -6.57 10.10 -5.13
N ARG A 104 -6.34 10.46 -6.39
CA ARG A 104 -5.83 9.55 -7.41
C ARG A 104 -4.72 10.25 -8.17
N LEU A 105 -3.53 10.22 -7.60
CA LEU A 105 -2.33 10.70 -8.27
C LEU A 105 -1.89 9.66 -9.29
N HIS A 106 -1.67 10.07 -10.54
CA HIS A 106 -1.21 9.16 -11.58
C HIS A 106 0.14 8.53 -11.22
N VAL A 107 0.31 7.25 -11.52
CA VAL A 107 1.56 6.51 -11.41
C VAL A 107 1.83 5.83 -12.74
N ASP A 108 3.08 5.84 -13.19
CA ASP A 108 3.43 5.38 -14.54
C ASP A 108 3.27 3.87 -14.73
N GLU A 109 3.57 3.08 -13.68
CA GLU A 109 3.61 1.63 -13.76
C GLU A 109 3.14 0.94 -12.47
N PRO A 110 2.53 -0.26 -12.56
CA PRO A 110 2.23 -1.08 -11.39
C PRO A 110 3.52 -1.49 -10.68
N ILE A 111 3.44 -1.69 -9.37
CA ILE A 111 4.60 -2.00 -8.52
C ILE A 111 4.42 -3.37 -7.88
N CYS A 112 5.45 -4.22 -7.94
CA CYS A 112 5.43 -5.48 -7.20
C CYS A 112 5.64 -5.25 -5.71
N PHE A 113 5.13 -6.16 -4.87
CA PHE A 113 5.22 -6.03 -3.42
C PHE A 113 6.67 -5.82 -2.92
N SER A 114 7.64 -6.56 -3.48
CA SER A 114 9.05 -6.42 -3.12
C SER A 114 9.59 -5.02 -3.44
N LYS A 115 9.23 -4.43 -4.58
CA LYS A 115 9.65 -3.07 -4.96
C LYS A 115 8.99 -2.02 -4.05
N PHE A 116 7.72 -2.23 -3.68
CA PHE A 116 7.00 -1.38 -2.72
C PHE A 116 7.64 -1.40 -1.33
N MET A 117 7.89 -2.59 -0.77
CA MET A 117 8.55 -2.73 0.52
C MET A 117 9.97 -2.15 0.51
N LYS A 118 10.71 -2.33 -0.60
CA LYS A 118 12.06 -1.81 -0.74
C LYS A 118 12.05 -0.28 -0.68
N TYR A 119 11.11 0.35 -1.39
CA TYR A 119 10.91 1.79 -1.33
C TYR A 119 10.64 2.26 0.10
N ILE A 120 9.78 1.56 0.86
CA ILE A 120 9.46 1.94 2.24
C ILE A 120 10.71 1.90 3.13
N PHE A 121 11.41 0.77 3.18
CA PHE A 121 12.57 0.65 4.07
C PHE A 121 13.72 1.56 3.67
N GLN A 122 14.01 1.73 2.37
CA GLN A 122 15.10 2.60 1.92
C GLN A 122 14.88 4.09 2.24
N ASN A 123 13.63 4.55 2.31
CA ASN A 123 13.34 5.98 2.47
C ASN A 123 12.87 6.34 3.89
N PHE A 124 12.20 5.44 4.59
CA PHE A 124 11.58 5.73 5.88
C PHE A 124 12.22 4.97 7.05
N TYR A 125 13.02 3.95 6.78
CA TYR A 125 13.79 3.19 7.78
C TYR A 125 15.24 2.96 7.32
N PRO A 126 15.98 4.03 6.93
CA PRO A 126 17.32 3.90 6.36
C PRO A 126 18.34 3.25 7.31
N GLU A 127 18.08 3.26 8.61
CA GLU A 127 18.86 2.62 9.66
C GLU A 127 18.72 1.09 9.68
N ILE A 128 17.72 0.53 9.01
CA ILE A 128 17.51 -0.92 8.96
C ILE A 128 18.28 -1.51 7.79
N GLU A 129 19.30 -2.29 8.13
CA GLU A 129 20.07 -3.08 7.16
C GLU A 129 19.24 -4.28 6.68
N LEU A 130 18.75 -4.19 5.45
CA LEU A 130 18.11 -5.31 4.75
C LEU A 130 18.90 -5.70 3.50
N GLU A 131 19.07 -6.99 3.29
CA GLU A 131 19.70 -7.53 2.09
C GLU A 131 18.72 -7.54 0.90
N TYR A 132 18.37 -6.35 0.38
CA TYR A 132 17.41 -6.19 -0.72
C TYR A 132 17.84 -6.92 -2.01
N GLN A 133 19.13 -7.23 -2.18
CA GLN A 133 19.65 -7.94 -3.36
C GLN A 133 19.05 -9.34 -3.52
N LYS A 134 18.59 -9.94 -2.41
CA LYS A 134 17.94 -11.27 -2.39
C LYS A 134 16.43 -11.19 -2.61
N TRP A 135 15.86 -9.99 -2.72
CA TRP A 135 14.42 -9.84 -2.88
C TRP A 135 14.03 -10.15 -4.31
N ASN A 136 13.20 -11.17 -4.49
CA ASN A 136 12.67 -11.52 -5.80
C ASN A 136 11.78 -10.37 -6.29
N LEU A 137 12.23 -9.67 -7.32
CA LEU A 137 11.41 -8.72 -8.05
C LEU A 137 10.50 -9.50 -8.99
N LEU A 138 9.22 -9.57 -8.63
CA LEU A 138 8.23 -10.22 -9.46
C LEU A 138 8.04 -9.38 -10.74
N SER A 139 8.44 -9.94 -11.87
CA SER A 139 8.04 -9.42 -13.18
C SER A 139 6.67 -9.99 -13.54
N PHE A 140 5.74 -9.14 -13.95
CA PHE A 140 4.43 -9.55 -14.43
C PHE A 140 4.10 -8.81 -15.72
N SER A 141 3.33 -9.49 -16.58
CA SER A 141 2.69 -8.83 -17.73
C SER A 141 1.48 -8.06 -17.24
N TYR A 142 1.17 -6.92 -17.85
CA TYR A 142 -0.03 -6.15 -17.52
C TYR A 142 -0.51 -5.37 -18.73
N ARG A 143 -1.79 -5.02 -18.73
CA ARG A 143 -2.38 -4.15 -19.74
C ARG A 143 -1.70 -2.78 -19.65
N LYS A 144 -1.15 -2.26 -20.75
CA LYS A 144 -0.51 -0.94 -20.75
C LYS A 144 -1.54 0.19 -20.55
N PRO A 145 -1.16 1.31 -19.90
CA PRO A 145 -2.01 2.50 -19.79
C PRO A 145 -2.48 2.96 -21.17
N ARG A 146 -3.72 3.43 -21.27
CA ARG A 146 -4.11 4.26 -22.41
C ARG A 146 -3.28 5.54 -22.36
N VAL A 147 -2.82 6.01 -23.51
CA VAL A 147 -2.14 7.32 -23.60
C VAL A 147 -3.17 8.39 -23.23
N LEU A 148 -3.06 8.94 -22.02
CA LEU A 148 -3.87 10.07 -21.59
C LEU A 148 -3.30 11.32 -22.26
N GLN A 149 -4.09 11.95 -23.14
CA GLN A 149 -3.77 13.29 -23.63
C GLN A 149 -4.21 14.29 -22.57
N HIS A 150 -3.24 14.92 -21.89
CA HIS A 150 -3.53 16.01 -20.98
C HIS A 150 -3.65 17.31 -21.78
N ASP A 151 -4.85 17.88 -21.80
CA ASP A 151 -5.07 19.22 -22.35
C ASP A 151 -4.74 20.28 -21.28
N PHE A 152 -3.57 20.90 -21.43
CA PHE A 152 -3.11 21.98 -20.55
C PHE A 152 -3.68 23.36 -20.92
N SER A 153 -4.52 23.46 -21.96
CA SER A 153 -5.02 24.74 -22.46
C SER A 153 -5.95 25.50 -21.50
N SER A 154 -6.41 24.83 -20.44
CA SER A 154 -7.37 25.36 -19.46
C SER A 154 -6.80 25.59 -18.06
N ILE A 155 -5.49 25.43 -17.84
CA ILE A 155 -4.88 25.79 -16.56
C ILE A 155 -4.72 27.31 -16.48
N VAL A 156 -5.70 27.96 -15.82
CA VAL A 156 -5.57 29.35 -15.36
C VAL A 156 -5.08 29.29 -13.92
N LEU A 157 -3.85 29.77 -13.69
CA LEU A 157 -3.26 29.94 -12.35
C LEU A 157 -3.81 31.19 -11.66
#